data_AF-A0A2W2ENB0-F1
#
_entry.id   AF-A0A2W2ENB0-F1
#
_cell.length_a   1.000
_cell.length_b   1.000
_cell.length_c   1.000
_cell.angle_alpha   90.00
_cell.angle_beta   90.00
_cell.angle_gamma   90.00
#
_symmetry.space_group_name_H-M   'P 1'
#
loop_
_entity.id
_entity.type
_entity.pdbx_description
1 polymer ?
#
loop_
_entity_poly.entity_id
_entity_poly.type
_entity_poly.pdbx_seq_one_letter_code
_entity_poly.pdbx_strand_id
1 'polypeptide(L)' 'MTTDEPTEVRCRKCARKLRTPVSRARRLGEGCWRVLRAEARARSAPVPLPGLTGHGDRAGLDGPSLLDQLPEDGTDGP' A
#
# COMPACT_ATOMS: atom_id res chain seq x y z
N MET A 1 -5.68 26.40 -32.82
CA MET A 1 -5.15 25.03 -32.87
C MET A 1 -4.06 24.92 -31.82
N THR A 2 -4.39 24.57 -30.58
CA THR A 2 -3.39 24.28 -29.54
C THR A 2 -3.03 22.81 -29.65
N THR A 3 -1.86 22.54 -30.20
CA THR A 3 -1.26 21.22 -30.21
C THR A 3 -0.99 20.83 -28.76
N ASP A 4 -1.90 20.07 -28.15
CA ASP A 4 -1.67 19.40 -26.87
C ASP A 4 -0.66 18.29 -27.14
N GLU A 5 0.61 18.66 -27.25
CA GLU A 5 1.70 17.69 -27.31
C GLU A 5 1.67 16.97 -25.96
N PRO A 6 1.42 15.64 -25.92
CA PRO A 6 1.31 14.93 -24.66
C PRO A 6 2.65 15.05 -23.94
N THR A 7 2.69 15.93 -22.94
CA THR A 7 3.92 16.37 -22.31
C THR A 7 4.65 15.13 -21.82
N GLU A 8 5.88 14.93 -22.30
CA GLU A 8 6.63 13.73 -21.98
C GLU A 8 6.87 13.65 -20.47
N VAL A 9 6.10 12.82 -19.77
CA VAL A 9 6.27 12.64 -18.33
C VAL A 9 7.43 11.68 -18.08
N ARG A 10 8.41 12.12 -17.29
CA ARG A 10 9.59 11.34 -16.90
C ARG A 10 9.51 10.84 -15.46
N CYS A 11 10.13 9.70 -15.20
CA CYS A 11 10.27 9.14 -13.86
C CYS A 11 11.12 10.07 -12.98
N ARG A 12 10.63 10.45 -11.80
CA ARG A 12 11.39 11.30 -10.86
C ARG A 12 12.69 10.69 -10.34
N LYS A 13 12.85 9.36 -10.43
CA LYS A 13 14.03 8.64 -9.88
C LYS A 13 15.09 8.29 -10.92
N CYS A 14 14.68 7.85 -12.11
CA CYS A 14 15.63 7.39 -13.16
C CYS A 14 15.51 8.17 -14.47
N ALA A 15 14.73 9.26 -14.51
CA ALA A 15 14.48 10.11 -15.69
C ALA A 15 13.90 9.41 -16.93
N ARG A 16 13.67 8.09 -16.91
CA ARG A 16 13.08 7.33 -18.02
C ARG A 16 11.66 7.79 -18.33
N LYS A 17 11.32 7.82 -19.62
CA LYS A 17 9.98 8.15 -20.13
C LYS A 17 8.92 7.20 -19.58
N LEU A 18 7.80 7.76 -19.10
CA LEU A 18 6.67 7.01 -18.55
C LEU A 18 5.63 6.76 -19.64
N ARG A 19 5.37 5.48 -19.91
CA ARG A 19 4.45 5.05 -20.99
C ARG A 19 3.02 4.82 -20.51
N THR A 20 2.82 4.41 -19.25
CA THR A 20 1.49 4.05 -18.74
C THR A 20 0.85 5.17 -17.92
N PRO A 21 -0.49 5.37 -17.99
CA PRO A 21 -1.20 6.36 -17.20
C PRO A 21 -0.93 6.24 -15.70
N VAL A 22 -0.91 5.00 -15.19
CA VAL A 22 -0.61 4.70 -13.77
C VAL A 22 0.78 5.21 -13.36
N SER A 23 1.80 4.99 -14.21
CA SER A 23 3.15 5.47 -13.91
C SER A 23 3.21 6.99 -13.97
N ARG A 24 2.53 7.61 -14.95
CA ARG A 24 2.45 9.08 -15.10
C ARG A 24 1.78 9.74 -13.90
N ALA A 25 0.65 9.20 -13.43
CA ALA A 25 -0.06 9.69 -12.24
C ALA A 25 0.84 9.68 -11.00
N ARG A 26 1.64 8.63 -10.81
CA ARG A 26 2.61 8.52 -9.69
C ARG A 26 3.91 9.27 -9.93
N ARG A 27 4.17 9.74 -11.16
CA ARG A 27 5.47 10.23 -11.67
C ARG A 27 6.65 9.31 -11.36
N LEU A 28 6.38 8.00 -11.31
CA LEU A 28 7.35 6.95 -10.99
C LEU A 28 7.13 5.78 -11.92
N GLY A 29 8.23 5.30 -12.53
CA GLY A 29 8.22 4.06 -13.29
C GLY A 29 8.04 2.85 -12.36
N GLU A 30 7.48 1.78 -12.88
CA GLU A 30 7.11 0.59 -12.09
C GLU A 30 8.28 0.00 -11.29
N GLY A 31 9.47 -0.10 -11.88
CA GLY A 31 10.67 -0.57 -11.17
C GLY A 31 11.05 0.32 -10.00
N CYS A 32 11.06 1.65 -10.20
CA CYS A 32 11.34 2.61 -9.12
C CYS A 32 10.25 2.60 -8.05
N TRP A 33 9.00 2.37 -8.43
CA TRP A 33 7.89 2.22 -7.49
C TRP A 33 8.06 0.99 -6.60
N ARG A 34 8.46 -0.17 -7.16
CA ARG A 34 8.71 -1.38 -6.37
C ARG A 34 9.83 -1.18 -5.35
N VAL A 35 10.94 -0.56 -5.75
CA VAL A 35 12.06 -0.25 -4.86
C VAL A 35 11.61 0.67 -3.73
N LEU A 36 10.94 1.78 -4.05
CA LEU A 36 10.46 2.73 -3.04
C LEU A 36 9.45 2.10 -2.07
N ARG A 37 8.59 1.20 -2.57
CA ARG A 37 7.66 0.45 -1.72
C ARG A 37 8.39 -0.55 -0.80
N ALA A 38 9.43 -1.22 -1.30
CA ALA A 38 10.25 -2.12 -0.49
C ALA A 38 11.00 -1.35 0.61
N GLU A 39 11.60 -0.21 0.28
CA GLU A 39 12.25 0.67 1.25
C GLU A 39 11.29 1.16 2.33
N ALA A 40 10.08 1.60 1.94
CA ALA A 40 9.06 2.04 2.88
C ALA A 40 8.66 0.90 3.84
N ARG A 41 8.47 -0.32 3.32
CA ARG A 41 8.19 -1.51 4.13
C ARG A 41 9.33 -1.85 5.08
N ALA A 42 10.59 -1.75 4.64
CA ALA A 42 11.74 -2.02 5.49
C ALA A 42 11.83 -1.01 6.65
N ARG A 43 11.50 0.27 6.41
CA ARG A 43 11.45 1.30 7.47
C ARG A 43 10.29 1.07 8.45
N SER A 44 9.18 0.53 7.96
CA SER A 44 7.99 0.24 8.77
C SER A 44 7.96 -1.18 9.31
N ALA A 45 8.99 -1.99 9.05
CA ALA A 45 9.03 -3.37 9.51
C ALA A 45 8.95 -3.36 11.05
N PRO A 46 8.05 -4.16 11.65
CA PRO A 46 7.98 -4.24 13.09
C PRO A 46 9.37 -4.64 13.61
N VAL A 47 9.90 -3.80 14.50
CA VAL A 47 11.16 -4.10 15.18
C VAL A 47 10.96 -5.44 15.88
N PRO A 48 11.88 -6.42 15.72
CA PRO A 48 11.76 -7.67 16.44
C PRO A 48 11.77 -7.37 17.93
N LEU A 49 10.63 -7.54 18.58
CA LEU A 49 10.54 -7.42 20.03
C LEU A 49 11.31 -8.61 20.64
N PRO A 50 12.22 -8.36 21.59
CA PRO A 50 12.96 -9.43 22.24
C PRO A 50 11.98 -10.44 22.87
N GLY A 51 12.09 -11.71 22.49
CA GLY A 51 11.20 -12.80 22.93
C GLY A 51 10.09 -13.20 21.96
N LEU A 52 9.87 -12.47 20.86
CA LEU A 52 8.91 -12.81 19.80
C LEU A 52 9.59 -13.32 18.51
N THR A 53 10.73 -13.99 18.65
CA THR A 53 11.38 -14.69 17.55
C THR A 53 10.59 -15.94 17.18
N GLY A 54 9.79 -15.83 16.13
CA GLY A 54 9.42 -16.95 15.28
C GLY A 54 8.07 -17.58 15.57
N HIS A 55 7.00 -16.94 15.10
CA HIS A 55 5.85 -17.62 14.50
C HIS A 55 5.31 -16.72 13.39
N GLY A 56 6.04 -16.71 12.28
CA GLY A 56 5.72 -15.96 11.06
C GLY A 56 5.02 -16.81 10.00
N ASP A 57 4.44 -17.95 10.38
CA ASP A 57 3.70 -18.80 9.47
C ASP A 57 2.20 -18.51 9.65
N ARG A 58 1.62 -17.85 8.64
CA ARG A 58 0.20 -17.43 8.51
C ARG A 58 -0.16 -16.09 9.16
N ALA A 59 0.14 -15.02 8.44
CA ALA A 59 -0.75 -13.88 8.46
C ALA A 59 -2.14 -14.32 7.94
N GLY A 60 -3.13 -14.39 8.84
CA GLY A 60 -4.55 -14.36 8.49
C GLY A 60 -5.39 -15.62 8.67
N LEU A 61 -5.31 -16.35 9.78
CA LEU A 61 -6.37 -17.30 10.14
C LEU A 61 -6.78 -17.17 11.62
N ASP A 62 -8.06 -16.84 11.79
CA ASP A 62 -8.98 -17.17 12.90
C ASP A 62 -8.75 -16.53 14.28
N GLY A 63 -8.67 -15.20 14.34
CA GLY A 63 -9.07 -14.46 15.54
C GLY A 63 -10.56 -14.10 15.45
N PRO A 64 -11.34 -14.16 16.56
CA PRO A 64 -12.75 -13.76 16.51
C PRO A 64 -12.84 -12.32 15.98
N SER A 65 -13.73 -12.13 15.00
CA SER A 65 -14.01 -10.79 14.48
C SER A 65 -14.54 -9.95 15.63
N LEU A 66 -13.90 -8.81 15.92
CA LEU A 66 -14.39 -7.85 16.91
C LEU A 66 -15.78 -7.30 16.56
N LEU A 67 -16.21 -7.46 15.31
CA LEU A 67 -17.54 -7.09 14.83
C LEU A 67 -18.64 -8.07 15.29
N ASP A 68 -18.29 -9.33 15.59
CA ASP A 68 -19.23 -10.32 16.14
C ASP A 68 -19.48 -10.15 17.65
N GLN A 69 -18.77 -9.21 18.30
CA GLN A 69 -18.92 -8.91 19.75
C GLN A 69 -19.66 -7.60 20.03
N LEU A 70 -20.18 -6.93 19.00
CA LEU A 70 -21.11 -5.83 19.24
C LEU A 70 -22.46 -6.43 19.67
N PRO A 71 -22.97 -6.11 20.87
CA PRO A 71 -24.35 -6.42 21.17
C PRO A 71 -25.21 -5.68 20.13
N GLU A 72 -26.08 -6.41 19.44
CA GLU A 72 -27.15 -5.84 18.64
C GLU A 72 -27.98 -4.99 19.61
N ASP A 73 -27.73 -3.68 19.62
CA ASP A 73 -28.47 -2.72 20.43
C ASP A 73 -29.92 -2.78 19.94
N GLY A 74 -30.70 -3.63 20.62
CA GLY A 74 -32.07 -3.92 20.32
C GLY A 74 -32.87 -2.63 20.46
N THR A 75 -33.23 -2.03 19.33
CA THR A 75 -34.32 -1.06 19.30
C THR A 75 -35.63 -1.81 19.51
N ASP A 76 -35.99 -1.99 20.77
CA ASP A 76 -37.35 -2.33 21.19
C ASP A 76 -37.89 -1.23 22.11
N GLY A 77 -38.81 -0.45 21.54
CA GLY A 77 -39.90 0.26 22.24
C GLY A 77 -39.62 1.66 22.76
N PRO A 78 -40.67 2.49 22.97
CA PRO A 78 -42.11 2.23 22.78
C PRO A 78 -42.73 2.80 21.49
#